data_AF-A0A972VHI1-F1
#
_entry.id   AF-A0A972VHI1-F1
#
_cell.length_a   1.000
_cell.length_b   1.000
_cell.length_c   1.000
_cell.angle_alpha   90.00
_cell.angle_beta   90.00
_cell.angle_gamma   90.00
#
_symmetry.space_group_name_H-M   'P 1'
#
loop_
_entity.id
_entity.type
_entity.pdbx_description
1 polymer ?
#
loop_
_entity_poly.entity_id
_entity_poly.type
_entity_poly.pdbx_seq_one_letter_code
_entity_poly.pdbx_strand_id
1 'polypeptide(L)'
;MRIETFEMERTQCLFENKVELNLSESGVLPLKVSELLDGTDDAERFVANKLCYSESDGSQLLREHIAQFYPDCQPGNITVTNGGSEANYNLPIDSTDLINRLIQEKSTLLTPSNHFGLDRGIRVGFGYDVEKSLTGLSHAEALMRTMT
;
A
#
# COMPACT_ATOMS: atom_id res chain seq x y z
N MET A 1 20.70 -0.47 17.13
CA MET A 1 19.30 -0.16 16.77
C MET A 1 18.43 -1.25 17.37
N ARG A 2 17.42 -0.87 18.16
CA ARG A 2 16.44 -1.80 18.74
C ARG A 2 15.17 -1.64 17.92
N ILE A 3 14.72 -2.72 17.28
CA ILE A 3 13.48 -2.74 16.52
C ILE A 3 12.42 -3.27 17.48
N GLU A 4 11.38 -2.47 17.72
CA GLU A 4 10.26 -2.91 18.56
C GLU A 4 9.44 -3.98 17.84
N THR A 5 8.86 -4.89 18.62
CA THR A 5 8.04 -5.98 18.07
C THR A 5 6.74 -5.41 17.50
N PHE A 6 6.39 -5.82 16.29
CA PHE A 6 5.05 -5.58 15.77
C PHE A 6 4.07 -6.57 16.42
N GLU A 7 3.46 -6.15 17.53
CA GLU A 7 2.65 -7.03 18.40
C GLU A 7 1.47 -7.71 17.67
N MET A 8 0.86 -7.02 16.70
CA MET A 8 -0.23 -7.58 15.90
C MET A 8 0.27 -8.74 15.03
N GLU A 9 1.33 -8.53 14.26
CA GLU A 9 1.93 -9.55 13.40
C GLU A 9 2.44 -10.73 14.25
N ARG A 10 3.07 -10.42 15.39
CA ARG A 10 3.54 -11.45 16.32
C ARG A 10 2.40 -12.32 16.84
N THR A 11 1.26 -11.73 17.16
CA THR A 11 0.07 -12.45 17.62
C THR A 11 -0.46 -13.37 16.51
N GLN A 12 -0.59 -12.88 15.27
CA GLN A 12 -1.03 -13.70 14.15
C GLN A 12 -0.05 -14.87 13.88
N CYS A 13 1.26 -14.63 13.83
CA CYS A 13 2.24 -15.71 13.64
C CYS A 13 2.13 -16.84 14.67
N LEU A 14 1.75 -16.53 15.92
CA LEU A 14 1.61 -17.52 16.98
C LEU A 14 0.31 -18.33 16.89
N PHE A 15 -0.78 -17.71 16.42
CA PHE A 15 -2.13 -18.27 16.60
C PHE A 15 -2.91 -18.51 15.30
N GLU A 16 -2.58 -17.87 14.18
CA GLU A 16 -3.35 -17.91 12.92
C GLU A 16 -3.67 -19.35 12.46
N ASN A 17 -2.70 -20.26 12.60
CA ASN A 17 -2.80 -21.67 12.20
C ASN A 17 -3.00 -22.63 13.40
N LYS A 18 -3.30 -22.10 14.59
CA LYS A 18 -3.47 -22.89 15.83
C LYS A 18 -4.88 -22.89 16.36
N VAL A 19 -5.70 -21.92 15.96
CA VAL A 19 -7.08 -21.78 16.40
C VAL A 19 -8.03 -22.39 15.37
N GLU A 20 -9.13 -22.97 15.85
CA GLU A 20 -10.17 -23.57 14.98
C GLU A 20 -10.98 -22.50 14.24
N LEU A 21 -11.24 -21.37 14.88
CA LEU A 21 -12.00 -20.25 14.33
C LEU A 21 -11.13 -18.99 14.34
N ASN A 22 -10.62 -18.61 13.17
CA ASN A 22 -9.87 -17.37 12.99
C ASN A 22 -10.76 -16.29 12.37
N LEU A 23 -11.03 -15.23 13.13
CA LEU A 23 -11.84 -14.06 12.72
C LEU A 23 -11.02 -12.77 12.74
N SER A 24 -9.69 -12.87 12.72
CA SER A 24 -8.79 -11.72 12.90
C SER A 24 -8.47 -10.96 11.62
N GLU A 25 -8.75 -11.56 10.45
CA GLU A 25 -8.38 -10.97 9.16
C GLU A 25 -9.18 -9.72 8.82
N SER A 26 -8.49 -8.73 8.27
CA SER A 26 -9.08 -7.49 7.74
C SER A 26 -9.30 -7.52 6.23
N GLY A 27 -8.82 -8.58 5.57
CA GLY A 27 -8.95 -8.81 4.13
C GLY A 27 -10.13 -9.71 3.76
N VAL A 28 -10.12 -10.18 2.50
CA VAL A 28 -11.05 -11.17 1.96
C VAL A 28 -10.36 -12.53 1.82
N LEU A 29 -11.14 -13.60 1.63
CA LEU A 29 -10.58 -14.94 1.39
C LEU A 29 -9.67 -14.92 0.15
N PRO A 30 -8.44 -15.48 0.24
CA PRO A 30 -7.52 -15.49 -0.89
C PRO A 30 -8.03 -16.41 -2.00
N LEU A 31 -7.86 -15.97 -3.25
CA LEU A 31 -8.14 -16.77 -4.43
C LEU A 31 -7.05 -17.83 -4.63
N LYS A 32 -7.43 -18.99 -5.15
CA LYS A 32 -6.50 -19.94 -5.76
C LYS A 32 -6.00 -19.37 -7.09
N VAL A 33 -4.78 -19.73 -7.49
CA VAL A 33 -4.26 -19.37 -8.82
C VAL A 33 -5.22 -19.82 -9.93
N SER A 34 -5.83 -21.01 -9.81
CA SER A 34 -6.82 -21.51 -10.77
C SER A 34 -8.13 -20.73 -10.81
N GLU A 35 -8.47 -19.99 -9.75
CA GLU A 35 -9.65 -19.11 -9.71
C GLU A 35 -9.34 -17.73 -10.30
N LEU A 36 -8.06 -17.36 -10.37
CA LEU A 36 -7.57 -16.12 -10.98
C LEU A 36 -7.38 -16.25 -12.51
N LEU A 37 -6.99 -17.44 -12.99
CA LEU A 37 -6.73 -17.69 -14.41
C LEU A 37 -8.02 -18.11 -15.13
N ASP A 38 -8.34 -17.47 -16.25
CA ASP A 38 -9.60 -17.66 -16.97
C ASP A 38 -9.48 -18.86 -17.94
N GLY A 39 -9.57 -20.08 -17.39
CA GLY A 39 -9.49 -21.33 -18.16
C GLY A 39 -8.08 -21.94 -18.29
N THR A 40 -7.98 -23.08 -19.00
CA THR A 40 -6.75 -23.91 -19.07
C THR A 40 -5.61 -23.26 -19.86
N ASP A 41 -5.92 -22.45 -20.87
CA ASP A 41 -4.92 -21.84 -21.74
C ASP A 41 -4.06 -20.79 -20.99
N ASP A 42 -4.66 -20.09 -20.01
CA ASP A 42 -3.95 -19.13 -19.16
C ASP A 42 -3.03 -19.80 -18.14
N ALA A 43 -3.35 -21.02 -17.68
CA ALA A 43 -2.54 -21.78 -16.75
C ALA A 43 -1.24 -22.31 -17.36
N GLU A 44 -1.32 -22.88 -18.57
CA GLU A 44 -0.13 -23.37 -19.28
C GLU A 44 0.80 -22.20 -19.62
N ARG A 45 0.24 -21.07 -20.07
CA ARG A 45 0.98 -19.85 -20.32
C ARG A 45 1.64 -19.31 -19.05
N PHE A 46 0.93 -19.32 -17.91
CA PHE A 46 1.48 -18.88 -16.63
C PHE A 46 2.72 -19.70 -16.23
N VAL A 47 2.62 -21.03 -16.29
CA VAL A 47 3.71 -21.96 -15.94
C VAL A 47 4.90 -21.87 -16.91
N ALA A 48 4.64 -21.55 -18.18
CA ALA A 48 5.69 -21.40 -19.19
C ALA A 48 6.53 -20.11 -19.06
N ASN A 49 6.14 -19.17 -18.18
CA ASN A 49 6.90 -17.94 -17.99
C ASN A 49 8.30 -18.20 -17.42
N LYS A 50 9.27 -17.42 -17.89
CA LYS A 50 10.62 -17.41 -17.32
C LYS A 50 10.66 -16.55 -16.07
N LEU A 51 11.25 -17.08 -15.01
CA LEU A 51 11.61 -16.30 -13.84
C LEU A 51 12.78 -15.37 -14.21
N CYS A 52 12.56 -14.07 -14.09
CA CYS A 52 13.55 -13.04 -14.40
C CYS A 52 13.32 -11.81 -13.51
N TYR A 53 14.28 -10.87 -13.54
CA TYR A 53 14.07 -9.56 -12.94
C TYR A 53 13.01 -8.78 -13.73
N SER A 54 12.06 -8.19 -13.02
CA SER A 54 11.09 -7.25 -13.58
C SER A 54 11.69 -5.86 -13.79
N GLU A 55 10.98 -5.02 -14.53
CA GLU A 55 11.22 -3.58 -14.58
C GLU A 55 11.17 -3.00 -13.15
N SER A 56 12.07 -2.07 -12.83
CA SER A 56 12.27 -1.58 -11.45
C SER A 56 11.09 -0.79 -10.88
N ASP A 57 10.27 -0.20 -11.73
CA ASP A 57 9.03 0.53 -11.40
C ASP A 57 7.76 -0.28 -11.72
N GLY A 58 7.90 -1.51 -12.23
CA GLY A 58 6.82 -2.36 -12.70
C GLY A 58 6.57 -2.23 -14.20
N SER A 59 6.03 -3.30 -14.80
CA SER A 59 5.83 -3.34 -16.25
C SER A 59 4.87 -2.25 -16.73
N GLN A 60 5.11 -1.73 -17.93
CA GLN A 60 4.25 -0.72 -18.56
C GLN A 60 2.76 -1.12 -18.54
N LEU A 61 2.45 -2.36 -18.93
CA LEU A 61 1.08 -2.89 -18.95
C LEU A 61 0.43 -2.89 -17.55
N LEU A 62 1.20 -3.27 -16.52
CA LEU A 62 0.70 -3.25 -15.14
C LEU A 62 0.43 -1.82 -14.68
N ARG A 63 1.35 -0.88 -14.94
CA ARG A 63 1.18 0.53 -14.58
C ARG A 63 0.00 1.18 -15.31
N GLU A 64 -0.26 0.81 -16.56
CA GLU A 64 -1.45 1.23 -17.31
C GLU A 64 -2.76 0.74 -16.68
N HIS A 65 -2.83 -0.53 -16.28
CA HIS A 65 -4.00 -1.06 -15.59
C HIS A 65 -4.20 -0.42 -14.20
N ILE A 66 -3.12 -0.19 -13.44
CA ILE A 66 -3.21 0.47 -12.13
C ILE A 66 -3.72 1.91 -12.28
N ALA A 67 -3.21 2.67 -13.26
CA ALA A 67 -3.63 4.05 -13.49
C ALA A 67 -5.14 4.20 -13.74
N GLN A 68 -5.80 3.18 -14.32
CA GLN A 68 -7.25 3.21 -14.57
C GLN A 68 -8.10 3.27 -13.28
N PHE A 69 -7.55 2.88 -12.13
CA PHE A 69 -8.25 2.98 -10.85
C PHE A 69 -8.27 4.40 -10.26
N TYR A 70 -7.45 5.32 -10.80
CA TYR A 70 -7.23 6.65 -10.23
C TYR A 70 -7.52 7.74 -11.29
N PRO A 71 -8.46 8.66 -11.04
CA PRO A 71 -8.69 9.80 -11.93
C PRO A 71 -7.41 10.62 -12.15
N ASP A 72 -7.20 11.08 -13.38
CA ASP A 72 -6.06 11.91 -13.80
C ASP A 72 -4.67 11.29 -13.56
N CYS A 73 -4.59 9.97 -13.31
CA CYS A 73 -3.34 9.26 -13.13
C CYS A 73 -2.79 8.74 -14.47
N GLN A 74 -1.50 8.94 -14.72
CA GLN A 74 -0.79 8.36 -15.86
C GLN A 74 0.14 7.24 -15.41
N PRO A 75 0.52 6.28 -16.28
CA PRO A 75 1.45 5.21 -15.92
C PRO A 75 2.80 5.70 -15.37
N GLY A 76 3.23 6.91 -15.75
CA GLY A 76 4.45 7.55 -15.22
C GLY A 76 4.31 8.08 -13.79
N ASN A 77 3.11 8.07 -13.21
CA ASN A 77 2.86 8.40 -11.80
C ASN A 77 2.88 7.16 -10.89
N ILE A 78 3.05 5.95 -11.46
CA ILE A 78 2.95 4.68 -10.73
C ILE A 78 4.34 4.05 -10.57
N THR A 79 4.66 3.62 -9.34
CA THR A 79 5.76 2.71 -9.03
C THR A 79 5.18 1.49 -8.32
N VAL A 80 5.44 0.30 -8.86
CA VAL A 80 4.97 -0.97 -8.29
C VAL A 80 5.95 -1.46 -7.23
N THR A 81 5.42 -1.92 -6.10
CA THR A 81 6.18 -2.44 -4.96
C THR A 81 5.69 -3.83 -4.54
N ASN A 82 6.48 -4.50 -3.70
CA ASN A 82 6.19 -5.80 -3.10
C ASN A 82 5.16 -5.64 -1.96
N GLY A 83 3.90 -5.46 -2.36
CA GLY A 83 2.80 -5.22 -1.44
C GLY A 83 2.76 -3.78 -0.92
N GLY A 84 1.66 -3.43 -0.25
CA GLY A 84 1.42 -2.08 0.27
C GLY A 84 2.40 -1.67 1.37
N SER A 85 3.00 -2.63 2.07
CA SER A 85 3.97 -2.36 3.12
C SER A 85 5.26 -1.70 2.61
N GLU A 86 5.70 -2.02 1.39
CA GLU A 86 6.88 -1.38 0.77
C GLU A 86 6.52 -0.04 0.11
N ALA A 87 5.26 0.16 -0.29
CA ALA A 87 4.77 1.47 -0.72
C ALA A 87 4.72 2.50 0.43
N ASN A 88 4.92 2.05 1.67
CA ASN A 88 5.12 2.96 2.79
C ASN A 88 6.39 3.80 2.56
N TYR A 89 6.25 5.08 2.88
CA TYR A 89 7.05 6.19 2.39
C TYR A 89 8.53 6.20 2.83
N ASN A 90 9.40 6.76 1.97
CA ASN A 90 10.84 6.88 2.21
C ASN A 90 11.40 8.32 2.03
N LEU A 91 10.82 9.34 2.68
CA LEU A 91 11.53 10.63 2.84
C LEU A 91 12.19 10.69 4.23
N PRO A 92 13.18 11.59 4.44
CA PRO A 92 13.95 11.65 5.68
C PRO A 92 13.19 12.40 6.79
N ILE A 93 11.93 12.04 7.01
CA ILE A 93 11.07 12.59 8.06
C ILE A 93 10.23 11.48 8.67
N ASP A 94 10.05 11.53 9.99
CA ASP A 94 9.18 10.60 10.71
C ASP A 94 7.71 10.81 10.33
N SER A 95 6.90 9.74 10.39
CA SER A 95 5.48 9.82 10.04
C SER A 95 4.69 10.80 10.91
N THR A 96 4.96 10.90 12.22
CA THR A 96 4.28 11.88 13.09
C THR A 96 4.67 13.29 12.70
N ASP A 97 5.95 13.53 12.42
CA ASP A 97 6.42 14.86 12.02
C ASP A 97 5.84 15.27 10.66
N LEU A 98 5.76 14.35 9.70
CA LEU A 98 5.10 14.56 8.43
C LEU A 98 3.61 14.92 8.61
N ILE A 99 2.88 14.19 9.46
CA ILE A 99 1.47 14.47 9.73
C ILE A 99 1.28 15.78 10.49
N ASN A 100 2.13 16.10 11.46
CA ASN A 100 2.08 17.39 12.16
C ASN A 100 2.25 18.56 11.20
N ARG A 101 3.19 18.44 10.24
CA ARG A 101 3.35 19.43 9.19
C ARG A 101 2.14 19.51 8.27
N LEU A 102 1.50 18.39 7.92
CA LEU A 102 0.26 18.41 7.14
C LEU A 102 -0.88 19.14 7.85
N ILE A 103 -1.02 18.93 9.16
CA ILE A 103 -2.02 19.63 9.97
C ILE A 103 -1.72 21.13 9.99
N GLN A 104 -0.48 21.52 10.27
CA GLN A 104 -0.09 22.92 10.45
C GLN A 104 -0.02 23.72 9.15
N GLU A 105 0.57 23.15 8.10
CA GLU A 105 0.86 23.86 6.86
C GLU A 105 -0.28 23.76 5.84
N LYS A 106 -1.04 22.66 5.89
CA LYS A 106 -2.03 22.32 4.86
C LYS A 106 -3.42 22.02 5.43
N SER A 107 -3.63 22.21 6.73
CA SER A 107 -4.91 21.93 7.40
C SER A 107 -5.49 20.55 7.06
N THR A 108 -4.62 19.56 6.89
CA THR A 108 -4.94 18.21 6.42
C THR A 108 -4.45 17.19 7.43
N LEU A 109 -5.34 16.28 7.83
CA LEU A 109 -5.01 15.20 8.75
C LEU A 109 -4.99 13.86 7.99
N LEU A 110 -3.84 13.20 8.01
CA LEU A 110 -3.72 11.77 7.75
C LEU A 110 -3.30 11.07 9.05
N THR A 111 -3.36 9.74 9.12
CA THR A 111 -2.93 9.03 10.33
C THR A 111 -1.48 8.57 10.17
N PRO A 112 -0.58 8.91 11.11
CA PRO A 112 0.80 8.45 11.04
C PRO A 112 0.86 6.96 11.39
N SER A 113 1.67 6.18 10.65
CA SER A 113 1.74 4.74 10.84
C SER A 113 2.50 4.32 12.11
N ASN A 114 3.35 5.19 12.67
CA ASN A 114 4.04 4.93 13.94
C ASN A 114 3.08 4.80 15.14
N HIS A 115 1.87 5.35 15.06
CA HIS A 115 0.80 5.10 16.05
C HIS A 115 0.36 3.62 16.07
N PHE A 116 0.69 2.85 15.02
CA PHE A 116 0.44 1.42 14.92
C PHE A 116 1.71 0.57 15.07
N GLY A 117 2.82 1.16 15.50
CA GLY A 117 4.12 0.47 15.61
C GLY A 117 4.81 0.22 14.27
N LEU A 118 4.33 0.82 13.18
CA LEU A 118 4.96 0.73 11.86
C LEU A 118 5.88 1.93 11.65
N ASP A 119 7.14 1.66 11.33
CA ASP A 119 8.09 2.70 11.03
C ASP A 119 7.83 3.27 9.62
N ARG A 120 7.78 4.61 9.51
CA ARG A 120 7.64 5.36 8.25
C ARG A 120 6.46 4.94 7.35
N GLY A 121 5.25 5.30 7.73
CA GLY A 121 4.08 5.18 6.86
C GLY A 121 3.01 6.23 7.12
N ILE A 122 2.05 6.32 6.21
CA ILE A 122 0.83 7.12 6.38
C ILE A 122 -0.38 6.26 6.05
N ARG A 123 -1.45 6.44 6.81
CA ARG A 123 -2.76 5.87 6.52
C ARG A 123 -3.71 6.98 6.08
N VAL A 124 -4.34 6.74 4.94
CA VAL A 124 -5.40 7.59 4.40
C VAL A 124 -6.75 6.99 4.78
N GLY A 125 -7.63 7.80 5.37
CA GLY A 125 -9.03 7.43 5.57
C GLY A 125 -9.79 7.53 4.24
N PHE A 126 -10.54 6.49 3.87
CA PHE A 126 -11.39 6.45 2.69
C PHE A 126 -12.86 6.27 3.08
N GLY A 127 -13.79 6.70 2.22
CA GLY A 127 -15.24 6.58 2.46
C GLY A 127 -15.96 7.85 2.94
N TYR A 128 -15.28 9.01 2.89
CA TYR A 128 -15.89 10.32 3.15
C TYR A 128 -16.27 11.02 1.84
N ASP A 129 -16.68 12.29 1.94
CA ASP A 129 -16.94 13.17 0.81
C ASP A 129 -15.76 13.21 -0.19
N VAL A 130 -16.05 12.90 -1.45
CA VAL A 130 -15.05 12.70 -2.51
C VAL A 130 -14.23 13.96 -2.77
N GLU A 131 -14.87 15.13 -2.82
CA GLU A 131 -14.17 16.40 -3.07
C GLU A 131 -13.21 16.76 -1.93
N LYS A 132 -13.64 16.53 -0.69
CA LYS A 132 -12.77 16.73 0.49
C LYS A 132 -11.60 15.76 0.51
N SER A 133 -11.84 14.49 0.16
CA SER A 133 -10.78 13.48 0.08
C SER A 133 -9.73 13.86 -0.97
N LEU A 134 -10.14 14.27 -2.18
CA LEU A 134 -9.23 14.68 -3.25
C LEU A 134 -8.45 15.96 -2.86
N THR A 135 -9.10 16.92 -2.23
CA THR A 135 -8.45 18.15 -1.73
C THR A 135 -7.37 17.83 -0.70
N GLY A 136 -7.69 16.98 0.29
CA GLY A 136 -6.72 16.56 1.30
C GLY A 136 -5.53 15.78 0.73
N LEU A 137 -5.76 14.92 -0.26
CA LEU A 137 -4.68 14.22 -0.95
C LEU A 137 -3.77 15.17 -1.73
N SER A 138 -4.33 16.18 -2.41
CA SER A 138 -3.57 17.19 -3.15
C SER A 138 -2.68 18.02 -2.21
N HIS A 139 -3.18 18.33 -1.02
CA HIS A 139 -2.39 18.98 0.04
C HIS A 139 -1.22 18.11 0.53
N ALA A 140 -1.46 16.81 0.70
CA ALA A 140 -0.44 15.85 1.09
C ALA A 140 0.69 15.75 0.07
N GLU A 141 0.33 15.61 -1.21
CA GLU A 141 1.28 15.60 -2.31
C GLU A 141 2.13 16.88 -2.35
N ALA A 142 1.49 18.06 -2.32
CA ALA A 142 2.17 19.34 -2.41
C ALA A 142 3.21 19.54 -1.30
N LEU A 143 2.92 19.08 -0.08
CA LEU A 143 3.87 19.15 1.02
C LEU A 143 5.02 18.14 0.85
N MET A 144 4.72 16.89 0.48
CA MET A 144 5.76 15.86 0.31
C MET A 144 6.78 16.23 -0.77
N ARG A 145 6.35 16.88 -1.85
CA ARG A 145 7.23 17.40 -2.91
C ARG A 145 8.23 18.46 -2.45
N THR A 146 8.05 19.06 -1.27
CA THR A 146 9.04 20.00 -0.69
C THR A 146 10.23 19.28 -0.03
N MET A 147 10.17 17.96 0.09
CA MET A 147 11.12 17.15 0.87
C MET A 147 11.90 16.13 0.02
N THR A 148 11.67 16.13 -1.30
CA THR A 148 12.44 15.43 -2.35
C THR A 148 13.45 16.38 -2.97
#